data_AF-A0A1F5V5F4-F1
#
_entry.id   AF-A0A1F5V5F4-F1
#
_cell.length_a   1.000
_cell.length_b   1.000
_cell.length_c   1.000
_cell.angle_alpha   90.00
_cell.angle_beta   90.00
_cell.angle_gamma   90.00
#
_symmetry.space_group_name_H-M   'P 1'
#
loop_
_entity.id
_entity.type
_entity.pdbx_description
1 polymer ?
#
loop_
_entity_poly.entity_id
_entity_poly.type
_entity_poly.pdbx_seq_one_letter_code
_entity_poly.pdbx_strand_id
1 'polypeptide(L)' 'MKHKIGTILDKELIWEAKKIALQEKRPFSDVLEEALKEYLAKKSKAHSKKNIVQKTKGIMKMSPKLVRAVMEEAGWYESE' A
#
# COMPACT_ATOMS: atom_id res chain seq x y z
N MET A 1 6.20 -24.29 -3.03
CA MET A 1 6.74 -25.08 -1.88
C MET A 1 6.71 -24.20 -0.64
N LYS A 2 6.36 -24.75 0.54
CA LYS A 2 6.32 -23.99 1.81
C LYS A 2 7.60 -24.23 2.60
N HIS A 3 8.15 -23.18 3.21
CA HIS A 3 9.33 -23.25 4.07
C HIS A 3 8.93 -22.98 5.53
N LYS A 4 9.43 -23.79 6.47
CA LYS A 4 9.24 -23.57 7.90
C LYS A 4 10.24 -22.53 8.38
N ILE A 5 9.75 -21.52 9.07
CA ILE A 5 10.57 -20.44 9.63
C ILE A 5 10.26 -20.35 11.12
N GLY A 6 11.31 -20.31 11.95
CA GLY A 6 11.19 -19.94 13.36
C GLY A 6 11.27 -18.42 13.48
N THR A 7 10.35 -17.82 14.22
CA THR A 7 10.33 -16.37 14.45
C THR A 7 9.87 -16.07 15.86
N ILE A 8 10.25 -14.90 16.37
CA ILE A 8 9.80 -14.38 17.67
C ILE A 8 8.62 -13.45 17.38
N LEU A 9 7.50 -13.70 18.05
CA LEU A 9 6.29 -12.88 17.98
C LEU A 9 5.81 -12.58 19.38
N ASP A 10 5.12 -11.45 19.52
CA ASP A 10 4.47 -11.09 20.76
C ASP A 10 3.42 -12.15 21.19
N LYS A 11 3.33 -12.39 22.50
CA LYS A 11 2.46 -13.42 23.07
C LYS A 11 0.98 -13.11 22.83
N GLU A 12 0.58 -11.85 22.97
CA GLU A 12 -0.80 -11.41 22.78
C GLU A 12 -1.19 -11.52 21.31
N LEU A 13 -0.27 -11.12 20.41
CA LEU A 13 -0.47 -11.25 18.97
C LEU A 13 -0.65 -12.72 18.55
N ILE A 14 0.16 -13.64 19.08
CA ILE A 14 -0.01 -15.08 18.82
C ILE A 14 -1.38 -15.56 19.29
N TRP A 15 -1.81 -15.12 20.47
CA TRP A 15 -3.09 -15.52 21.05
C TRP A 15 -4.27 -15.08 20.19
N GLU A 16 -4.31 -13.82 19.78
CA GLU A 16 -5.36 -13.27 18.93
C GLU A 16 -5.42 -13.98 17.57
N ALA A 17 -4.26 -14.15 16.93
CA ALA A 17 -4.22 -14.81 15.62
C ALA A 17 -4.60 -16.30 15.70
N LYS A 18 -4.29 -17.00 16.80
CA LYS A 18 -4.79 -18.37 17.03
C LYS A 18 -6.30 -18.42 17.26
N LYS A 19 -6.87 -17.42 17.95
CA LYS A 19 -8.32 -17.32 18.13
C LYS A 19 -9.03 -17.18 16.79
N ILE A 20 -8.52 -16.34 15.90
CA ILE A 20 -9.04 -16.18 14.54
C ILE A 20 -8.93 -17.50 13.76
N ALA A 21 -7.76 -18.15 13.80
CA ALA A 21 -7.57 -19.45 13.15
C ALA A 21 -8.59 -20.50 13.60
N LEU A 22 -8.90 -20.54 14.91
CA LEU A 22 -9.92 -21.42 15.47
C LEU A 22 -11.34 -21.07 15.00
N GLN A 23 -11.70 -19.78 15.00
CA GLN A 23 -13.00 -19.30 14.55
C GLN A 23 -13.24 -19.62 13.06
N GLU A 24 -12.22 -19.44 12.24
CA GLU A 24 -12.26 -19.72 10.80
C GLU A 24 -12.01 -21.20 10.45
N LYS A 25 -11.81 -22.07 11.46
CA LYS A 25 -11.53 -23.50 11.31
C LYS A 25 -10.39 -23.80 10.33
N ARG A 26 -9.34 -22.99 10.36
CA ARG A 26 -8.19 -23.10 9.45
C ARG A 26 -6.86 -23.12 10.20
N PRO A 27 -5.79 -23.64 9.59
CA PRO A 27 -4.47 -23.64 10.19
C PRO A 27 -3.96 -22.21 10.48
N PHE A 28 -3.32 -22.04 11.64
CA PHE A 28 -2.65 -20.79 12.01
C PHE A 28 -1.62 -20.33 10.97
N SER A 29 -0.93 -21.27 10.31
CA SER A 29 0.01 -20.97 9.23
C SER A 29 -0.64 -20.23 8.07
N ASP A 30 -1.89 -20.56 7.74
CA ASP A 30 -2.59 -19.93 6.64
C ASP A 30 -3.05 -18.51 7.02
N VAL A 31 -3.42 -18.28 8.29
CA VAL A 31 -3.71 -16.94 8.81
C VAL A 31 -2.48 -16.04 8.74
N LEU A 32 -1.32 -16.55 9.17
CA LEU A 32 -0.04 -15.84 9.06
C LEU A 32 0.32 -15.54 7.60
N GLU A 33 0.17 -16.53 6.71
CA GLU A 33 0.52 -16.38 5.30
C GLU A 33 -0.36 -15.31 4.62
N GLU A 34 -1.66 -15.29 4.92
CA GLU A 34 -2.59 -14.28 4.39
C GLU A 34 -2.26 -12.87 4.89
N ALA A 35 -2.06 -12.70 6.20
CA ALA A 35 -1.71 -11.41 6.77
C ALA A 35 -0.41 -10.84 6.17
N LEU A 36 0.60 -11.70 5.95
CA LEU A 36 1.85 -11.30 5.29
C LEU A 36 1.64 -10.92 3.82
N LYS A 37 0.83 -11.68 3.07
CA LYS A 37 0.48 -11.34 1.69
C LYS A 37 -0.22 -9.99 1.61
N GLU A 38 -1.17 -9.74 2.50
CA GLU A 38 -1.90 -8.47 2.54
C GLU A 38 -0.97 -7.30 2.88
N TYR A 39 -0.08 -7.46 3.87
CA TYR A 39 0.91 -6.45 4.22
C TYR A 39 1.85 -6.13 3.05
N LEU A 40 2.39 -7.15 2.39
CA LEU A 40 3.27 -6.98 1.23
C LEU A 40 2.54 -6.34 0.05
N ALA A 41 1.28 -6.70 -0.21
CA ALA A 41 0.45 -6.09 -1.23
C ALA A 41 0.14 -4.61 -0.94
N LYS A 42 -0.13 -4.26 0.32
CA LYS A 42 -0.29 -2.86 0.74
C LYS A 42 1.01 -2.08 0.54
N LYS A 43 2.16 -2.67 0.89
CA LYS A 43 3.47 -2.03 0.74
C LYS A 43 3.88 -1.84 -0.72
N SER A 44 3.63 -2.83 -1.58
CA SER A 44 3.93 -2.75 -3.01
C SER A 44 3.08 -1.67 -3.70
N LYS A 45 1.79 -1.56 -3.37
CA LYS A 45 0.92 -0.46 -3.84
C LYS A 45 1.42 0.91 -3.38
N ALA A 46 1.89 1.02 -2.13
CA ALA A 46 2.46 2.27 -1.63
C ALA A 46 3.76 2.68 -2.36
N HIS A 47 4.63 1.71 -2.67
CA HIS A 47 5.82 1.95 -3.50
C HIS A 47 5.46 2.31 -4.95
N SER A 48 4.43 1.69 -5.53
CA SER A 48 3.97 2.00 -6.89
C SER A 48 3.48 3.44 -7.02
N LYS A 49 2.82 4.02 -6.01
CA LYS A 49 2.38 5.43 -6.04
C LYS A 49 3.56 6.41 -6.11
N LYS A 50 4.67 6.14 -5.41
CA LYS A 50 5.91 6.94 -5.54
C LYS A 50 6.52 6.83 -6.95
N ASN A 51 6.35 5.68 -7.60
CA ASN A 51 6.87 5.43 -8.93
C ASN A 51 6.05 6.08 -10.04
N ILE A 52 4.75 6.36 -9.86
CA ILE A 52 3.95 7.05 -10.89
C ILE A 52 4.54 8.44 -11.15
N VAL A 53 4.81 9.23 -10.10
CA VAL A 53 5.39 10.58 -10.25
C VAL A 53 6.76 10.54 -10.90
N GLN A 54 7.62 9.57 -10.57
CA GLN A 54 8.90 9.41 -11.26
C GLN A 54 8.74 8.95 -12.72
N LYS A 55 7.82 8.03 -12.98
CA LYS A 55 7.60 7.44 -14.30
C LYS A 55 6.87 8.40 -15.25
N THR A 56 6.04 9.30 -14.74
CA THR A 56 5.37 10.35 -15.51
C THR A 56 6.14 11.67 -15.55
N LYS A 57 7.27 11.78 -14.84
CA LYS A 57 8.16 12.94 -14.87
C LYS A 57 8.66 13.15 -16.30
N GLY A 58 8.19 14.21 -16.95
CA GLY A 58 8.59 14.56 -18.31
C GLY A 58 7.81 13.87 -19.44
N ILE A 59 6.77 13.08 -19.15
CA ILE A 59 5.88 12.55 -20.21
C ILE A 59 5.08 13.68 -20.85
N MET A 60 4.71 14.70 -20.06
CA MET A 60 4.08 15.90 -20.59
C MET A 60 5.18 16.81 -21.17
N LYS A 61 5.22 16.95 -22.50
CA LYS A 61 6.08 17.93 -23.21
C LYS A 61 5.52 19.34 -23.05
N MET A 62 5.44 19.82 -21.82
CA MET A 62 4.91 21.14 -21.50
C MET A 62 5.98 21.94 -20.79
N SER A 63 6.18 23.20 -21.22
CA SER A 63 7.17 24.06 -20.57
C SER A 63 6.71 24.36 -19.13
N PRO A 64 7.62 24.42 -18.14
CA PRO A 64 7.28 24.77 -16.76
C PRO A 64 6.54 26.11 -16.65
N LYS A 65 6.82 27.03 -17.59
CA LYS A 65 6.16 28.33 -17.69
C LYS A 65 4.67 28.21 -18.04
N LEU A 66 4.31 27.27 -18.93
CA LEU A 66 2.93 27.04 -19.33
C LEU A 66 2.12 26.29 -18.25
N VAL A 67 2.76 25.35 -17.54
CA VAL A 67 2.17 24.72 -16.34
C VAL A 67 1.85 25.77 -15.29
N ARG A 68 2.81 26.67 -15.02
CA ARG A 68 2.66 27.71 -14.01
C ARG A 68 1.56 28.71 -14.37
N ALA A 69 1.47 29.11 -15.64
CA ALA A 69 0.40 29.99 -16.12
C ALA A 69 -0.99 29.38 -15.91
N VAL A 70 -1.17 28.08 -16.19
CA VAL A 70 -2.45 27.38 -15.97
C VAL A 70 -2.77 27.21 -14.48
N MET A 71 -1.76 27.03 -13.62
CA MET A 71 -1.96 26.93 -12.17
C MET A 71 -2.21 28.28 -11.48
N GLU A 72 -1.74 29.38 -12.07
CA GLU A 72 -1.93 30.74 -11.59
C GLU A 72 -3.19 31.42 -12.19
N GLU A 73 -3.90 30.76 -13.12
CA GLU A 73 -5.25 31.18 -13.50
C GLU A 73 -6.18 31.09 -12.28
N ALA A 74 -6.79 32.23 -11.92
CA ALA A 74 -7.82 32.26 -10.89
C ALA A 74 -8.91 31.26 -11.25
N GLY A 75 -9.12 30.27 -10.39
CA GLY A 75 -10.12 29.25 -10.64
C GLY A 75 -11.48 29.90 -10.86
N TRP A 76 -12.17 29.52 -11.93
CA TRP A 76 -13.54 29.93 -12.22
C TRP A 76 -14.56 29.53 -11.12
N TYR A 77 -14.08 28.85 -10.07
CA TYR A 77 -14.84 28.40 -8.89
C TYR A 77 -14.69 29.33 -7.67
N GLU A 78 -14.02 30.48 -7.77
CA GLU A 78 -13.96 31.46 -6.67
C GLU A 78 -15.10 32.50 -6.71
N SER A 79 -16.03 32.37 -7.66
CA SER A 79 -17.25 33.18 -7.71
C SER A 79 -18.49 32.29 -7.64
N GLU A 80 -18.75 31.76 -6.44
CA GLU A 80 -20.02 31.80 -5.67
C GLU A 80 -20.00 30.84 -4.46
#